data_AF-A0A6N9TJC6-F1
#
_entry.id   AF-A0A6N9TJC6-F1
#
_cell.length_a   1.000
_cell.length_b   1.000
_cell.length_c   1.000
_cell.angle_alpha   90.00
_cell.angle_beta   90.00
_cell.angle_gamma   90.00
#
_symmetry.space_group_name_H-M   'P 1'
#
loop_
_entity.id
_entity.type
_entity.pdbx_description
1 polymer ?
#
loop_
_entity_poly.entity_id
_entity_poly.type
_entity_poly.pdbx_seq_one_letter_code
_entity_poly.pdbx_strand_id
1 'polypeptide(L)'
;MEMEKNNNVTVDPSGLAFAKSMELLTYVGLAAMLIPGVLYLFGVHPFLDVHVVAAHWGEPASKFWEGVGGMTIHGYSWFLSHLTAMDMLCIGGVAILGLVPLFSITAAAVKAKGPARVLLLILLCEFAFAIVKPLVMGGVGE
;
A
#
# COMPACT_ATOMS: atom_id res chain seq x y z
N MET A 1 38.28 11.11 -34.46
CA MET A 1 37.26 11.98 -33.86
C MET A 1 36.11 11.06 -33.47
N GLU A 2 35.91 10.97 -32.16
CA GLU A 2 34.93 10.20 -31.36
C GLU A 2 34.17 9.02 -31.98
N MET A 3 34.45 7.83 -31.44
CA MET A 3 33.53 6.71 -31.48
C MET A 3 32.28 7.07 -30.67
N GLU A 4 31.14 7.24 -31.35
CA GLU A 4 29.83 7.13 -30.71
C GLU A 4 29.71 5.72 -30.12
N LYS A 5 30.05 5.59 -28.83
CA LYS A 5 29.65 4.44 -28.02
C LYS A 5 28.13 4.51 -27.92
N ASN A 6 27.48 3.73 -28.77
CA ASN A 6 26.07 3.42 -28.66
C ASN A 6 25.84 2.86 -27.24
N ASN A 7 25.36 3.71 -26.33
CA ASN A 7 25.07 3.39 -24.92
C ASN A 7 23.80 2.53 -24.83
N ASN A 8 23.79 1.40 -25.54
CA ASN A 8 22.78 0.38 -25.36
C ASN A 8 23.05 -0.30 -24.02
N VAL A 9 22.50 0.30 -22.96
CA VAL A 9 22.39 -0.35 -21.65
C VAL A 9 21.47 -1.54 -21.85
N THR A 10 22.05 -2.73 -21.98
CA THR A 10 21.30 -3.98 -22.04
C THR A 10 20.56 -4.15 -20.72
N VAL A 11 19.26 -3.82 -20.73
CA VAL A 11 18.38 -4.05 -19.59
C VAL A 11 18.20 -5.55 -19.47
N ASP A 12 18.69 -6.10 -18.36
CA ASP A 12 18.50 -7.52 -18.06
C ASP A 12 17.00 -7.84 -18.01
N PRO A 13 16.53 -8.97 -18.58
CA PRO A 13 15.11 -9.36 -18.59
C PRO A 13 14.45 -9.30 -17.20
N SER A 14 15.23 -9.55 -16.16
CA SER A 14 14.76 -9.53 -14.77
C SER A 14 14.70 -8.12 -14.17
N GLY A 15 15.42 -7.15 -14.71
CA GLY A 15 15.26 -5.72 -14.40
C GLY A 15 14.02 -5.14 -15.08
N LEU A 16 13.75 -5.58 -16.31
CA LEU A 16 12.52 -5.23 -17.02
C LEU A 16 11.27 -5.80 -16.33
N ALA A 17 11.31 -7.06 -15.89
CA ALA A 17 10.22 -7.67 -15.12
C ALA A 17 9.95 -6.93 -13.82
N PHE A 18 11.01 -6.54 -13.09
CA PHE A 18 10.91 -5.74 -11.88
C PHE A 18 10.22 -4.39 -12.14
N ALA A 19 10.67 -3.64 -13.14
CA ALA A 19 10.08 -2.36 -13.51
C ALA A 19 8.59 -2.50 -13.87
N LYS A 20 8.23 -3.52 -14.67
CA LYS A 20 6.84 -3.80 -15.04
C LYS A 20 5.96 -4.19 -13.85
N SER A 21 6.49 -4.95 -12.89
CA SER A 21 5.75 -5.29 -11.66
C SER A 21 5.49 -4.06 -10.79
N MET A 22 6.47 -3.17 -10.65
CA MET A 22 6.28 -1.90 -9.94
C MET A 22 5.26 -1.01 -10.65
N GLU A 23 5.39 -0.87 -11.96
CA GLU A 23 4.48 -0.09 -12.79
C GLU A 23 3.03 -0.58 -12.64
N LEU A 24 2.82 -1.90 -12.78
CA LEU A 24 1.51 -2.52 -12.65
C LEU A 24 0.89 -2.30 -11.26
N LEU A 25 1.62 -2.62 -10.19
CA LEU A 25 1.12 -2.45 -8.82
C LEU A 25 0.85 -0.98 -8.49
N THR A 26 1.67 -0.07 -9.03
CA THR A 26 1.47 1.37 -8.89
C THR A 26 0.19 1.82 -9.58
N TYR A 27 -0.06 1.37 -10.82
CA TYR A 27 -1.30 1.68 -11.52
C TYR A 27 -2.53 1.10 -10.84
N VAL A 28 -2.47 -0.15 -10.36
CA VAL A 28 -3.58 -0.76 -9.61
C VAL A 28 -3.86 0.02 -8.33
N GLY A 29 -2.82 0.35 -7.55
CA GLY A 29 -2.97 1.13 -6.33
C GLY A 29 -3.50 2.54 -6.59
N LEU A 30 -2.99 3.23 -7.62
CA LEU A 30 -3.47 4.54 -8.03
C LEU A 30 -4.92 4.49 -8.49
N ALA A 31 -5.31 3.52 -9.31
CA ALA A 31 -6.69 3.36 -9.74
C ALA A 31 -7.62 3.13 -8.53
N ALA A 32 -7.20 2.28 -7.58
CA ALA A 32 -7.94 2.00 -6.36
C ALA A 32 -8.09 3.23 -5.44
N MET A 33 -7.21 4.24 -5.54
CA MET A 33 -7.34 5.50 -4.79
C MET A 33 -8.08 6.59 -5.56
N LEU A 34 -7.76 6.77 -6.85
CA LEU A 34 -8.29 7.85 -7.67
C LEU A 34 -9.74 7.62 -8.07
N ILE A 35 -10.15 6.37 -8.36
CA ILE A 35 -11.52 6.07 -8.75
C ILE A 35 -12.49 6.42 -7.62
N PRO A 36 -12.31 5.96 -6.36
CA PRO A 36 -13.14 6.42 -5.26
C PRO A 36 -13.02 7.93 -5.03
N GLY A 37 -11.82 8.51 -5.05
CA GLY A 37 -11.65 9.96 -4.86
C GLY A 37 -12.43 10.81 -5.88
N VAL A 38 -12.52 10.36 -7.14
CA VAL A 38 -13.34 11.00 -8.17
C VAL A 38 -14.83 10.78 -7.89
N LEU A 39 -15.25 9.55 -7.55
CA LEU A 39 -16.65 9.23 -7.22
C LEU A 39 -17.17 10.04 -6.02
N TYR A 40 -16.31 10.34 -5.05
CA TYR A 40 -16.60 11.25 -3.95
C TYR A 40 -17.01 12.65 -4.45
N LEU A 41 -16.27 13.21 -5.42
CA LEU A 41 -16.58 14.53 -6.00
C LEU A 41 -17.91 14.54 -6.77
N PHE A 42 -18.35 13.40 -7.29
CA PHE A 42 -19.64 13.25 -7.95
C PHE A 42 -20.80 12.93 -6.99
N GLY A 43 -20.56 12.93 -5.68
CA GLY A 43 -21.59 12.68 -4.67
C GLY A 43 -22.13 11.25 -4.67
N VAL A 44 -21.37 10.29 -5.19
CA VAL A 44 -21.74 8.86 -5.18
C VAL A 44 -21.45 8.32 -3.78
N HIS A 45 -22.48 8.17 -2.93
CA HIS A 45 -22.35 7.47 -1.64
C HIS A 45 -21.96 5.99 -1.88
N PRO A 46 -20.97 5.46 -1.13
CA PRO A 46 -20.96 5.44 0.33
C PRO A 46 -19.62 5.93 0.92
N PHE A 47 -19.40 7.25 0.90
CA PHE A 47 -18.34 7.88 1.69
C PHE A 47 -18.89 8.34 3.03
N LEU A 48 -18.03 8.38 4.05
CA LEU A 48 -18.36 8.96 5.35
C LEU A 48 -18.59 10.48 5.25
N ASP A 49 -19.50 10.98 6.07
CA ASP A 49 -19.77 12.42 6.19
C ASP A 49 -18.56 13.13 6.82
N VAL A 50 -18.05 14.16 6.14
CA VAL A 50 -16.84 14.88 6.55
C VAL A 50 -17.02 15.62 7.88
N HIS A 51 -18.21 16.15 8.16
CA HIS A 51 -18.50 16.83 9.43
C HIS A 51 -18.51 15.84 10.59
N VAL A 52 -19.09 14.65 10.38
CA VAL A 52 -19.11 13.59 11.39
C VAL A 52 -17.71 13.04 11.61
N VAL A 53 -16.93 12.80 10.54
CA VAL A 53 -15.52 12.39 10.60
C VAL A 53 -14.69 13.40 11.39
N ALA A 54 -14.80 14.69 11.07
CA ALA A 54 -14.03 15.73 11.73
C ALA A 54 -14.34 15.83 13.23
N ALA A 55 -15.61 15.61 13.62
CA ALA A 55 -16.03 15.64 15.03
C ALA A 55 -15.42 14.49 15.86
N HIS A 56 -15.16 13.33 15.26
CA HIS A 56 -14.65 12.14 15.96
C HIS A 56 -13.16 11.89 15.75
N TRP A 57 -12.46 12.72 14.95
CA TRP A 57 -11.06 12.49 14.53
C TRP A 57 -10.06 12.29 15.69
N GLY A 58 -10.36 12.83 16.87
CA GLY A 58 -9.52 12.68 18.07
C GLY A 58 -9.76 11.40 18.86
N GLU A 59 -10.73 10.57 18.46
CA GLU A 59 -11.10 9.36 19.18
C GLU A 59 -10.23 8.15 18.79
N PRO A 60 -10.08 7.15 19.69
CA PRO A 60 -9.49 5.86 19.34
C PRO A 60 -10.23 5.22 18.16
N ALA A 61 -9.53 4.45 17.33
CA ALA A 61 -10.07 3.91 16.09
C ALA A 61 -11.40 3.14 16.30
N SER A 62 -11.51 2.28 17.32
CA SER A 62 -12.77 1.59 17.63
C SER A 62 -13.95 2.55 17.82
N LYS A 63 -13.75 3.62 18.60
CA LYS A 63 -14.77 4.64 18.88
C LYS A 63 -15.06 5.53 17.69
N PHE A 64 -14.03 5.92 16.95
CA PHE A 64 -14.16 6.69 15.72
C PHE A 64 -15.10 5.98 14.72
N TRP A 65 -14.84 4.70 14.45
CA TRP A 65 -15.63 3.97 13.46
C TRP A 65 -17.04 3.60 13.95
N GLU A 66 -17.21 3.42 15.26
CA GLU A 66 -18.53 3.28 15.88
C GLU A 66 -19.33 4.58 15.77
N GLY A 67 -18.73 5.74 16.07
CA GLY A 67 -19.37 7.05 16.04
C GLY A 67 -19.66 7.59 14.63
N VAL A 68 -18.81 7.26 13.65
CA VAL A 68 -18.91 7.80 12.29
C VAL A 68 -19.71 6.89 11.36
N GLY A 69 -19.59 5.57 11.52
CA GLY A 69 -20.20 4.59 10.62
C GLY A 69 -21.18 3.62 11.28
N GLY A 70 -21.32 3.64 12.61
CA GLY A 70 -22.03 2.60 13.36
C GLY A 70 -21.33 1.22 13.28
N MET A 71 -20.03 1.21 13.00
CA MET A 71 -19.27 0.00 12.71
C MET A 71 -18.35 -0.37 13.87
N THR A 72 -18.53 -1.55 14.43
CA THR A 72 -17.64 -2.10 15.46
C THR A 72 -16.43 -2.77 14.80
N ILE A 73 -15.26 -2.15 14.92
CA ILE A 73 -14.02 -2.65 14.33
C ILE A 73 -13.28 -3.55 15.32
N HIS A 74 -12.94 -4.76 14.88
CA HIS A 74 -12.15 -5.74 15.64
C HIS A 74 -10.73 -5.88 15.05
N GLY A 75 -10.01 -4.76 14.96
CA GLY A 75 -8.65 -4.67 14.42
C GLY A 75 -8.57 -4.18 12.98
N TYR A 76 -7.36 -3.77 12.53
CA TYR A 76 -7.16 -3.15 11.22
C TYR A 76 -7.40 -4.11 10.05
N SER A 77 -7.34 -5.43 10.23
CA SER A 77 -7.66 -6.39 9.16
C SER A 77 -9.13 -6.34 8.71
N TRP A 78 -10.00 -5.69 9.48
CA TRP A 78 -11.43 -5.52 9.19
C TRP A 78 -11.71 -4.79 7.86
N PHE A 79 -10.83 -3.91 7.37
CA PHE A 79 -11.06 -3.25 6.07
C PHE A 79 -11.12 -4.28 4.91
N LEU A 80 -10.44 -5.42 5.05
CA LEU A 80 -10.42 -6.49 4.04
C LEU A 80 -11.79 -7.18 3.90
N SER A 81 -12.62 -7.16 4.95
CA SER A 81 -13.99 -7.70 4.90
C SER A 81 -15.03 -6.65 4.46
N HIS A 82 -14.65 -5.38 4.35
CA HIS A 82 -15.54 -4.25 4.02
C HIS A 82 -15.07 -3.46 2.79
N LEU A 83 -14.47 -4.14 1.81
CA LEU A 83 -14.00 -3.56 0.54
C LEU A 83 -15.11 -2.97 -0.35
N THR A 84 -16.39 -3.11 0.03
CA THR A 84 -17.51 -2.48 -0.68
C THR A 84 -17.66 -1.00 -0.32
N ALA A 85 -17.12 -0.57 0.82
CA ALA A 85 -17.06 0.85 1.18
C ALA A 85 -15.92 1.54 0.42
N MET A 86 -16.21 2.71 -0.16
CA MET A 86 -15.26 3.41 -1.02
C MET A 86 -14.02 3.90 -0.26
N ASP A 87 -14.18 4.29 1.01
CA ASP A 87 -13.08 4.63 1.91
C ASP A 87 -12.14 3.43 2.15
N MET A 88 -12.71 2.22 2.24
CA MET A 88 -11.95 0.97 2.43
C MET A 88 -11.21 0.55 1.16
N LEU A 89 -11.74 0.88 -0.03
CA LEU A 89 -11.03 0.70 -1.30
C LEU A 89 -9.80 1.62 -1.39
N CYS A 90 -9.92 2.87 -0.94
CA CYS A 90 -8.77 3.78 -0.83
C CYS A 90 -7.69 3.23 0.10
N ILE A 91 -8.08 2.75 1.29
CA ILE A 91 -7.16 2.11 2.25
C ILE A 91 -6.51 0.87 1.63
N GLY A 92 -7.28 0.05 0.90
CA GLY A 92 -6.78 -1.09 0.14
C GLY A 92 -5.77 -0.69 -0.95
N GLY A 93 -6.03 0.41 -1.66
CA GLY A 93 -5.11 0.98 -2.65
C GLY A 93 -3.77 1.38 -2.04
N VAL A 94 -3.79 2.06 -0.88
CA VAL A 94 -2.58 2.40 -0.12
C VAL A 94 -1.83 1.14 0.34
N ALA A 95 -2.56 0.12 0.80
CA ALA A 95 -1.96 -1.16 1.19
C ALA A 95 -1.27 -1.85 0.01
N ILE A 96 -1.88 -1.85 -1.19
CA ILE A 96 -1.28 -2.39 -2.42
C ILE A 96 -0.02 -1.62 -2.80
N LEU A 97 -0.05 -0.28 -2.75
CA LEU A 97 1.14 0.54 -2.99
C LEU A 97 2.26 0.25 -1.99
N GLY A 98 1.92 -0.01 -0.73
CA GLY A 98 2.86 -0.41 0.32
C GLY A 98 3.58 -1.74 0.05
N LEU A 99 3.03 -2.61 -0.80
CA LEU A 99 3.69 -3.87 -1.21
C LEU A 99 4.75 -3.67 -2.30
N VAL A 100 4.75 -2.54 -3.01
CA VAL A 100 5.68 -2.29 -4.13
C VAL A 100 7.15 -2.36 -3.69
N PRO A 101 7.58 -1.70 -2.58
CA PRO A 101 8.95 -1.83 -2.08
C PRO A 101 9.29 -3.27 -1.68
N LEU A 102 8.34 -4.04 -1.15
CA LEU A 102 8.56 -5.44 -0.75
C LEU A 102 8.94 -6.31 -1.96
N PHE A 103 8.18 -6.21 -3.05
CA PHE A 103 8.48 -6.94 -4.29
C PHE A 103 9.80 -6.48 -4.92
N SER A 104 10.08 -5.17 -4.83
CA SER A 104 11.34 -4.58 -5.29
C SER A 104 12.56 -5.14 -4.58
N ILE A 105 12.54 -5.10 -3.26
CA ILE A 105 13.64 -5.59 -2.42
C ILE A 105 13.81 -7.10 -2.62
N THR A 106 12.71 -7.85 -2.75
CA THR A 106 12.75 -9.30 -3.04
C THR A 106 13.48 -9.59 -4.35
N ALA A 107 13.12 -8.90 -5.43
CA ALA A 107 13.75 -9.09 -6.74
C ALA A 107 15.25 -8.72 -6.73
N ALA A 108 15.62 -7.68 -5.98
CA ALA A 108 17.01 -7.27 -5.79
C ALA A 108 17.80 -8.29 -4.94
N ALA A 109 17.21 -8.79 -3.85
CA ALA A 109 17.83 -9.71 -2.91
C ALA A 109 18.20 -11.06 -3.56
N VAL A 110 17.36 -11.57 -4.47
CA VAL A 110 17.60 -12.84 -5.19
C VAL A 110 18.87 -12.78 -6.05
N LYS A 111 19.20 -11.61 -6.61
CA LYS A 111 20.35 -11.44 -7.52
C LYS A 111 21.60 -10.91 -6.83
N ALA A 112 21.46 -10.28 -5.67
CA ALA A 112 22.59 -9.75 -4.91
C ALA A 112 23.53 -10.88 -4.45
N LYS A 113 24.82 -10.58 -4.39
CA LYS A 113 25.86 -11.48 -3.86
C LYS A 113 26.59 -10.81 -2.70
N GLY A 114 27.16 -11.62 -1.82
CA GLY A 114 27.96 -11.13 -0.69
C GLY A 114 27.15 -10.31 0.32
N PRO A 115 27.78 -9.31 0.98
CA PRO A 115 27.17 -8.57 2.09
C PRO A 115 25.87 -7.84 1.73
N ALA A 116 25.73 -7.37 0.48
CA ALA A 116 24.54 -6.67 0.01
C ALA A 116 23.28 -7.54 0.06
N ARG A 117 23.40 -8.86 -0.16
CA ARG A 117 22.28 -9.80 -0.05
C ARG A 117 21.76 -9.88 1.38
N VAL A 118 22.65 -9.88 2.37
CA VAL A 118 22.28 -9.94 3.78
C VAL A 118 21.51 -8.69 4.19
N LEU A 119 21.99 -7.51 3.79
CA LEU A 119 21.31 -6.24 4.06
C LEU A 119 19.92 -6.17 3.40
N LEU A 120 19.79 -6.61 2.15
CA LEU A 120 18.50 -6.65 1.46
C LEU A 120 17.52 -7.63 2.11
N LEU A 121 17.99 -8.77 2.64
CA LEU A 121 17.16 -9.71 3.38
C LEU A 121 16.70 -9.15 4.72
N ILE A 122 17.56 -8.43 5.46
CA ILE A 122 17.17 -7.73 6.69
C ILE A 122 16.10 -6.69 6.38
N LEU A 123 16.33 -5.86 5.36
CA LEU A 123 15.37 -4.84 4.94
C LEU A 123 14.03 -5.45 4.49
N LEU A 124 14.07 -6.59 3.79
CA LEU A 124 12.87 -7.32 3.40
C LEU A 124 12.07 -7.79 4.62
N CYS A 125 12.75 -8.34 5.64
CA CYS A 125 12.12 -8.76 6.89
C CYS A 125 11.52 -7.57 7.66
N GLU A 126 12.21 -6.43 7.73
CA GLU A 126 11.68 -5.21 8.35
C GLU A 126 10.43 -4.70 7.64
N PHE A 127 10.44 -4.65 6.30
CA PHE A 127 9.28 -4.26 5.51
C PHE A 127 8.11 -5.23 5.67
N ALA A 128 8.37 -6.53 5.63
CA ALA A 128 7.35 -7.55 5.87
C ALA A 128 6.74 -7.37 7.26
N PHE A 129 7.55 -7.14 8.29
CA PHE A 129 7.07 -6.87 9.64
C PHE A 129 6.26 -5.57 9.71
N ALA A 130 6.71 -4.49 9.06
CA ALA A 130 5.99 -3.22 9.04
C ALA A 130 4.60 -3.32 8.38
N ILE A 131 4.46 -4.16 7.34
CA ILE A 131 3.18 -4.41 6.66
C ILE A 131 2.27 -5.33 7.49
N VAL A 132 2.82 -6.38 8.09
CA VAL A 132 2.06 -7.37 8.85
C VAL A 132 1.66 -6.86 10.23
N LYS A 133 2.47 -6.00 10.85
CA LYS A 133 2.26 -5.47 12.20
C LYS A 133 0.87 -4.84 12.36
N PRO A 134 0.41 -3.89 11.51
CA PRO A 134 -0.95 -3.38 11.59
C PRO A 134 -2.04 -4.46 11.44
N LEU A 135 -1.80 -5.49 10.62
CA LEU A 135 -2.78 -6.54 10.32
C LEU A 135 -2.94 -7.57 11.44
N VAL A 136 -1.87 -7.88 12.17
CA VAL A 136 -1.83 -8.93 13.22
C VAL A 136 -1.84 -8.36 14.62
N MET A 137 -1.13 -7.26 14.86
CA MET A 137 -1.16 -6.54 16.13
C MET A 137 -2.31 -5.53 16.10
N GLY A 138 -3.53 -6.06 16.01
CA GLY A 138 -4.73 -5.24 16.23
C GLY A 138 -4.64 -4.57 17.60
N GLY A 139 -4.66 -3.23 17.63
CA GLY A 139 -4.97 -2.46 18.82
C GLY A 139 -4.09 -2.70 20.06
N VAL A 140 -2.81 -3.06 19.94
CA VAL A 140 -1.91 -3.01 21.12
C VAL A 140 -1.56 -1.55 21.39
N GLY A 141 -2.52 -0.83 21.96
CA GLY A 141 -2.47 0.60 22.23
C GLY A 141 -3.80 1.34 22.04
N GLU A 142 -4.95 0.65 22.09
CA GLU A 142 -6.20 1.34 22.47
C GLU A 142 -6.22 1.67 23.97
#